data_AF-A0AAW8QQC7-F1
#
_entry.id   AF-A0AAW8QQC7-F1
#
_cell.length_a   1.000
_cell.length_b   1.000
_cell.length_c   1.000
_cell.angle_alpha   90.00
_cell.angle_beta   90.00
_cell.angle_gamma   90.00
#
_symmetry.space_group_name_H-M   'P 1'
#
loop_
_entity.id
_entity.type
_entity.pdbx_description
1 polymer ?
#
loop_
_entity_poly.entity_id
_entity_poly.type
_entity_poly.pdbx_seq_one_letter_code
_entity_poly.pdbx_strand_id
1 'polypeptide(L)' 'MRNKSPDQVKKDFEQKGETITNWAIAHGFDRHDVYKVLNGQAKCKRGKGHEIAVALGLKQDISPTPNA' A
#
# COMPACT_ATOMS: atom_id res chain seq x y z
N MET A 1 -2.46 1.76 18.81
CA MET A 1 -3.21 1.98 17.55
C MET A 1 -2.70 0.95 16.53
N ARG A 2 -3.58 0.20 15.87
CA ARG A 2 -3.21 -1.02 15.13
C ARG A 2 -2.75 -0.67 13.71
N ASN A 3 -1.44 -0.68 13.47
CA ASN A 3 -0.86 -0.73 12.13
C ASN A 3 -1.36 -2.00 11.44
N LYS A 4 -2.01 -1.89 10.28
CA LYS A 4 -2.37 -3.07 9.47
C LYS A 4 -1.09 -3.73 8.98
N SER A 5 -0.88 -4.99 9.34
CA SER A 5 0.22 -5.79 8.81
C SER A 5 -0.03 -6.15 7.34
N PRO A 6 1.03 -6.41 6.55
CA PRO A 6 0.89 -6.87 5.17
C PRO A 6 0.05 -8.14 5.02
N ASP A 7 0.03 -8.98 6.05
CA ASP A 7 -0.84 -10.16 6.15
C ASP A 7 -2.33 -9.79 6.16
N GLN A 8 -2.69 -8.72 6.86
CA GLN A 8 -4.06 -8.21 6.92
C GLN A 8 -4.53 -7.71 5.56
N VAL A 9 -3.63 -7.09 4.80
CA VAL A 9 -3.92 -6.58 3.46
C VAL A 9 -4.12 -7.72 2.47
N LYS A 10 -3.32 -8.79 2.53
CA LYS A 10 -3.57 -10.01 1.76
C LYS A 10 -4.96 -10.59 2.05
N LYS A 11 -5.34 -10.68 3.33
CA LYS A 11 -6.69 -11.13 3.72
C LYS A 11 -7.81 -10.21 3.25
N ASP A 12 -7.58 -8.90 3.16
CA ASP A 12 -8.55 -7.93 2.64
C ASP A 12 -8.77 -8.14 1.14
N PHE A 13 -7.69 -8.37 0.40
CA PHE A 13 -7.72 -8.75 -1.01
C PHE A 13 -8.45 -10.08 -1.25
N GLU A 14 -8.14 -11.10 -0.44
CA GLU A 14 -8.83 -12.39 -0.50
C GLU A 14 -10.33 -12.27 -0.19
N GLN A 15 -10.72 -11.45 0.81
CA GLN A 15 -12.13 -11.20 1.13
C GLN A 15 -12.86 -10.42 0.04
N LYS A 16 -12.19 -9.45 -0.60
CA LYS A 16 -12.76 -8.69 -1.72
C LYS A 16 -12.82 -9.49 -3.03
N GLY A 17 -12.14 -10.63 -3.09
CA GLY A 17 -11.97 -11.40 -4.34
C GLY A 17 -11.14 -10.66 -5.38
N GLU A 18 -10.38 -9.65 -4.98
CA GLU A 18 -9.53 -8.86 -5.86
C GLU A 18 -8.07 -9.27 -5.70
N THR A 19 -7.40 -9.55 -6.81
CA THR A 19 -5.96 -9.88 -6.76
C THR A 19 -5.12 -8.62 -6.71
N ILE A 20 -3.95 -8.72 -6.07
CA ILE A 20 -2.98 -7.63 -5.97
C ILE A 20 -2.58 -7.10 -7.36
N THR A 21 -2.49 -7.98 -8.35
CA THR A 21 -2.23 -7.62 -9.75
C THR A 21 -3.38 -6.80 -10.34
N ASN A 22 -4.63 -7.22 -10.14
CA ASN A 22 -5.78 -6.49 -10.67
C ASN A 22 -5.93 -5.11 -10.01
N TRP A 23 -5.77 -5.06 -8.69
CA TRP A 23 -5.73 -3.82 -7.94
C TRP A 23 -4.62 -2.89 -8.42
N ALA A 24 -3.42 -3.43 -8.66
CA ALA A 24 -2.30 -2.64 -9.19
C ALA A 24 -2.65 -2.02 -10.56
N ILE A 25 -3.20 -2.82 -11.48
CA ILE A 25 -3.62 -2.35 -12.81
C ILE A 25 -4.73 -1.29 -12.70
N ALA A 26 -5.74 -1.53 -11.86
CA ALA A 26 -6.86 -0.61 -11.65
C ALA A 26 -6.40 0.75 -11.09
N HIS A 27 -5.36 0.76 -10.27
CA HIS A 27 -4.75 1.97 -9.71
C HIS A 27 -3.60 2.55 -10.56
N GLY A 28 -3.21 1.90 -11.68
CA GLY A 28 -2.11 2.36 -12.53
C GLY A 28 -0.71 2.11 -11.95
N PHE A 29 -0.58 1.20 -10.99
CA PHE A 29 0.68 0.78 -10.39
C PHE A 29 1.20 -0.53 -10.99
N ASP A 30 2.52 -0.73 -10.91
CA ASP A 30 3.12 -2.00 -11.28
C ASP A 30 3.02 -3.00 -10.13
N ARG A 31 2.63 -4.23 -10.44
CA ARG A 31 2.52 -5.33 -9.46
C ARG A 31 3.81 -5.54 -8.65
N HIS A 32 5.00 -5.34 -9.24
CA HIS A 32 6.27 -5.47 -8.52
C HIS A 32 6.44 -4.39 -7.46
N ASP A 33 5.99 -3.15 -7.73
CA ASP A 33 5.99 -2.08 -6.74
C ASP A 33 5.04 -2.41 -5.58
N VAL A 34 3.86 -2.97 -5.87
CA VAL A 34 2.91 -3.39 -4.84
C VAL A 34 3.48 -4.50 -3.96
N TYR A 35 4.13 -5.51 -4.56
CA TYR A 35 4.83 -6.55 -3.80
C TYR A 35 6.01 -6.02 -2.98
N LYS A 36 6.78 -5.06 -3.50
CA LYS A 36 7.87 -4.41 -2.74
C LYS A 36 7.36 -3.66 -1.51
N VAL A 37 6.19 -3.03 -1.60
CA VAL A 37 5.54 -2.34 -0.48
C VAL A 37 5.01 -3.35 0.54
N LEU A 38 4.35 -4.42 0.09
CA LEU A 38 3.86 -5.49 0.97
C LEU A 38 4.97 -6.23 1.69
N ASN A 39 6.10 -6.49 1.03
CA ASN A 39 7.28 -7.10 1.65
C ASN A 39 8.07 -6.13 2.53
N GLY A 40 7.68 -4.85 2.61
CA GLY A 40 8.38 -3.83 3.39
C GLY A 40 9.76 -3.45 2.83
N GLN A 41 10.09 -3.86 1.60
CA GLN A 41 11.37 -3.57 0.96
C GLN A 41 11.46 -2.12 0.47
N ALA A 42 10.33 -1.52 0.11
CA ALA A 42 10.29 -0.10 -0.19
C ALA A 42 10.24 0.68 1.13
N LYS A 43 11.24 1.53 1.41
CA LYS A 43 11.20 2.46 2.56
C LYS A 43 10.03 3.46 2.48
N CYS A 44 9.23 3.44 1.40
CA CYS A 44 8.00 4.23 1.18
C CYS A 44 8.18 5.69 1.63
N LYS A 45 9.36 6.25 1.32
CA LYS A 45 9.74 7.59 1.79
C LYS A 45 9.16 8.68 0.91
N ARG A 46 9.10 8.48 -0.42
CA ARG A 46 8.51 9.40 -1.43
C ARG A 46 8.15 8.60 -2.71
N GLY A 47 7.16 9.06 -3.48
CA GLY A 47 6.77 8.52 -4.80
C GLY A 47 5.78 7.34 -4.77
N LYS A 48 5.72 6.55 -5.86
CA LYS A 48 4.73 5.47 -6.08
C LYS A 48 4.61 4.48 -4.91
N GLY A 49 5.71 4.09 -4.28
CA GLY A 49 5.69 3.18 -3.13
C GLY A 49 4.96 3.76 -1.90
N HIS A 50 5.00 5.08 -1.71
CA HIS A 50 4.23 5.75 -0.67
C HIS A 50 2.74 5.78 -1.02
N GLU A 51 2.40 6.14 -2.27
CA GLU A 51 1.02 6.17 -2.77
C GLU A 51 0.36 4.78 -2.64
N ILE A 52 1.08 3.72 -3.00
CA ILE A 52 0.62 2.34 -2.84
C ILE A 52 0.42 2.00 -1.36
N ALA A 53 1.37 2.35 -0.47
CA ALA A 53 1.24 2.05 0.96
C ALA A 53 0.03 2.76 1.61
N VAL A 54 -0.27 3.99 1.18
CA VAL A 54 -1.44 4.75 1.60
C VAL A 54 -2.72 4.13 1.02
N ALA A 55 -2.74 3.82 -0.28
CA ALA A 55 -3.89 3.24 -0.95
C ALA A 55 -4.24 1.83 -0.41
N LEU A 56 -3.23 1.04 -0.02
CA LEU A 56 -3.41 -0.24 0.65
C LEU A 56 -3.79 -0.13 2.14
N GLY A 57 -3.73 1.07 2.72
CA GLY A 57 -3.95 1.29 4.14
C GLY A 57 -2.90 0.63 5.04
N LEU A 58 -1.72 0.30 4.50
CA LEU A 58 -0.57 -0.23 5.23
C LEU A 58 0.10 0.85 6.09
N LYS A 59 -0.01 2.10 5.65
CA LYS A 59 0.53 3.25 6.37
C LYS A 59 -0.53 4.34 6.39
N GLN A 60 -0.88 4.83 7.58
CA GLN A 60 -1.60 6.10 7.68
C GLN A 60 -0.69 7.17 7.11
N ASP A 61 -1.26 7.98 6.22
CA ASP A 61 -0.63 9.22 5.81
C ASP A 61 -0.31 10.03 7.08
N ILE A 62 0.97 10.05 7.44
CA ILE A 62 1.55 11.10 8.26
C ILE A 62 2.29 12.01 7.30
N SER A 63 1.59 12.55 6.30
CA SER A 63 2.11 13.77 5.71
C SER A 63 2.27 14.74 6.90
N PRO A 64 3.49 15.27 7.16
CA PRO A 64 3.55 16.43 8.02
C PRO A 64 2.76 17.47 7.24
N THR A 65 1.58 17.83 7.74
CA THR A 65 0.96 19.11 7.41
C THR A 65 2.09 20.14 7.41
N PRO A 66 2.43 20.78 6.27
CA PRO A 66 3.15 22.03 6.36
C PRO A 66 2.14 22.99 7.00
N ASN A 67 2.19 23.05 8.34
CA ASN A 67 1.37 23.96 9.11
C ASN A 67 1.82 25.37 8.69
N ALA A 68 0.92 26.07 8.02
CA ALA A 68 1.03 27.47 7.66
C ALA A 68 1.16 28.36 8.91
#